data_AF-A0A0W0Y5V1-F1
#
_entry.id   AF-A0A0W0Y5V1-F1
#
_cell.length_a   1.000
_cell.length_b   1.000
_cell.length_c   1.000
_cell.angle_alpha   90.00
_cell.angle_beta   90.00
_cell.angle_gamma   90.00
#
_symmetry.space_group_name_H-M   'P 1'
#
loop_
_entity.id
_entity.type
_entity.pdbx_description
1 polymer ?
#
loop_
_entity_poly.entity_id
_entity_poly.type
_entity_poly.pdbx_seq_one_letter_code
_entity_poly.pdbx_strand_id
1 'polypeptide(L)'
;MTHEKRPYKSKSENLFTKKQKSDQIEQSTSEASLVKRKEDNAHPDRSYVYKEAGLGPELSEIEAFNGLCYRMLLGEQAAKVRAVHNDSNVTIGVISKLIPQYLSFHSFYRQNNKTGLTTEEFIKLKFPQILVAAYCEEENDLNAENFGFGRNKDDEIISVKIDHGASTYPVIAEKRDYSAQNQFIITADDIINFPRLKNASPDSFVHIYPPKLLDVDKLVHNPEFISQKYYSFLKRILIDDDNYIGIANATINSDTLRKDLIAHKIERTALLKNTLIAIPEFRHYINQNPFVIEQIIREFEDYNDEIRKPEDRFLKIDTQKVYSRFLDIAQICKDMEPPEILSEETLIDLPDLSRDLAEIEEGINNLEQMIAREEFVDLPDLSRDLDEIEKGINSLEQIKIISPPPATALPNKLKVRSNIIKIPASEREENIFAVNAVLHDDDLMKGQDGNIPAIILEIRNIMKDIDYSDDKKIAAAIIQIKDRINNSKERNHSTNTQEIINVFSQPGHINFRVIRDALSKNESMEKIMAPIKVDMRLD
;
A
#
# COMPACT_ATOMS: atom_id res chain seq x y z
N MET A 1 26.02 10.57 -36.60
CA MET A 1 25.96 9.59 -35.50
C MET A 1 25.64 10.36 -34.23
N THR A 2 24.39 10.31 -33.79
CA THR A 2 24.00 10.82 -32.48
C THR A 2 24.68 9.94 -31.44
N HIS A 3 25.58 10.51 -30.63
CA HIS A 3 26.15 9.78 -29.49
C HIS A 3 24.99 9.34 -28.60
N GLU A 4 24.75 8.02 -28.52
CA GLU A 4 23.84 7.45 -27.53
C GLU A 4 24.31 7.94 -26.15
N LYS A 5 23.40 8.64 -25.44
CA LYS A 5 23.67 9.17 -24.12
C LYS A 5 23.81 7.97 -23.16
N ARG A 6 24.92 7.92 -22.44
CA ARG A 6 25.18 6.91 -21.40
C ARG A 6 24.05 6.89 -20.37
N PRO A 7 23.71 5.72 -19.78
CA PRO A 7 22.88 5.70 -18.59
C PRO A 7 23.60 6.49 -17.50
N TYR A 8 22.89 7.46 -16.96
CA TYR A 8 23.42 8.45 -16.05
C TYR A 8 23.97 7.85 -14.74
N LYS A 9 23.50 6.65 -14.35
CA LYS A 9 23.97 5.88 -13.18
C LYS A 9 24.80 4.64 -13.54
N SER A 10 25.65 4.72 -14.56
CA SER A 10 26.58 3.65 -14.94
C SER A 10 28.04 3.95 -14.53
N LYS A 11 28.89 2.93 -14.56
CA LYS A 11 30.35 3.02 -14.33
C LYS A 11 31.12 2.58 -15.58
N SER A 12 32.22 3.24 -15.88
CA SER A 12 33.11 2.77 -16.95
C SER A 12 33.88 1.52 -16.48
N GLU A 13 33.94 0.51 -17.33
CA GLU A 13 34.73 -0.71 -17.12
C GLU A 13 36.20 -0.40 -16.80
N ASN A 14 36.74 0.61 -17.48
CA ASN A 14 38.13 1.04 -17.34
C ASN A 14 38.50 1.53 -15.93
N LEU A 15 37.52 1.73 -15.05
CA LEU A 15 37.75 2.03 -13.63
C LEU A 15 38.19 0.81 -12.83
N PHE A 16 38.03 -0.42 -13.34
CA PHE A 16 38.19 -1.65 -12.57
C PHE A 16 39.30 -2.55 -13.10
N THR A 17 39.82 -3.39 -12.21
CA THR A 17 40.79 -4.46 -12.50
C THR A 17 40.34 -5.75 -11.85
N LYS A 18 40.34 -6.86 -12.60
CA LYS A 18 40.01 -8.18 -12.05
C LYS A 18 41.05 -8.58 -10.99
N LYS A 19 40.61 -9.02 -9.82
CA LYS A 19 41.48 -9.69 -8.85
C LYS A 19 41.85 -11.07 -9.40
N GLN A 20 43.04 -11.57 -9.08
CA GLN A 20 43.34 -13.00 -9.25
C GLN A 20 42.31 -13.83 -8.46
N LYS A 21 42.04 -15.07 -8.93
CA LYS A 21 41.07 -16.00 -8.34
C LYS A 21 41.12 -15.96 -6.82
N SER A 22 39.96 -15.74 -6.20
CA SER A 22 39.81 -15.51 -4.77
C SER A 22 38.71 -16.43 -4.24
N ASP A 23 38.96 -17.12 -3.14
CA ASP A 23 38.06 -18.08 -2.49
C ASP A 23 36.81 -17.43 -1.84
N GLN A 24 36.65 -16.11 -2.01
CA GLN A 24 35.56 -15.31 -1.43
C GLN A 24 34.28 -15.28 -2.28
N ILE A 25 34.31 -15.84 -3.50
CA ILE A 25 33.12 -16.05 -4.33
C ILE A 25 33.04 -17.55 -4.60
N GLU A 26 31.98 -18.21 -4.14
CA GLU A 26 31.66 -19.57 -4.58
C GLU A 26 31.38 -19.55 -6.09
N GLN A 27 31.92 -20.53 -6.83
CA GLN A 27 31.70 -20.62 -8.28
C GLN A 27 30.20 -20.77 -8.58
N SER A 28 29.60 -19.77 -9.22
CA SER A 28 28.21 -19.79 -9.69
C SER A 28 28.15 -20.03 -11.21
N THR A 29 26.93 -20.21 -11.73
CA THR A 29 26.63 -20.36 -13.16
C THR A 29 26.81 -19.07 -13.97
N SER A 30 26.90 -17.92 -13.31
CA SER A 30 27.18 -16.62 -13.94
C SER A 30 28.67 -16.28 -13.80
N GLU A 31 29.25 -15.62 -14.81
CA GLU A 31 30.64 -15.15 -14.76
C GLU A 31 30.79 -13.94 -13.80
N ALA A 32 30.64 -14.20 -12.51
CA ALA A 32 30.91 -13.24 -11.44
C ALA A 32 32.41 -13.22 -11.12
N SER A 33 32.97 -12.03 -10.92
CA SER A 33 34.37 -11.86 -10.57
C SER A 33 34.56 -10.76 -9.54
N LEU A 34 35.56 -10.93 -8.66
CA LEU A 34 35.99 -9.85 -7.79
C LEU A 34 36.85 -8.85 -8.55
N VAL A 35 36.50 -7.58 -8.44
CA VAL A 35 37.24 -6.48 -9.04
C VAL A 35 37.61 -5.42 -8.01
N LYS A 36 38.68 -4.69 -8.28
CA LYS A 36 39.12 -3.51 -7.54
C LYS A 36 39.08 -2.29 -8.43
N ARG A 37 38.72 -1.14 -7.85
CA ARG A 37 38.78 0.14 -8.56
C ARG A 37 40.24 0.61 -8.62
N LYS A 38 40.72 0.99 -9.81
CA LYS A 38 42.12 1.39 -10.08
C LYS A 38 42.59 2.58 -9.23
N GLU A 39 41.67 3.48 -8.87
CA GLU A 39 41.97 4.74 -8.17
C GLU A 39 41.77 4.67 -6.65
N ASP A 40 41.29 3.56 -6.09
CA ASP A 40 40.95 3.43 -4.65
C ASP A 40 42.20 3.19 -3.77
N ASN A 41 43.29 3.96 -4.01
CA ASN A 41 44.53 3.89 -3.21
C ASN A 41 44.31 4.23 -1.73
N ALA A 42 43.29 5.05 -1.41
CA ALA A 42 42.94 5.43 -0.05
C ALA A 42 42.16 4.35 0.71
N HIS A 43 41.61 3.34 0.02
CA HIS A 43 40.81 2.27 0.62
C HIS A 43 41.11 0.92 -0.05
N PRO A 44 42.32 0.37 0.13
CA PRO A 44 42.81 -0.81 -0.60
C PRO A 44 41.98 -2.08 -0.35
N ASP A 45 41.16 -2.10 0.70
CA ASP A 45 40.30 -3.23 1.07
C ASP A 45 38.93 -3.21 0.37
N ARG A 46 38.54 -2.07 -0.23
CA ARG A 46 37.28 -1.99 -0.97
C ARG A 46 37.33 -2.90 -2.19
N SER A 47 36.39 -3.83 -2.22
CA SER A 47 36.24 -4.82 -3.25
C SER A 47 34.83 -4.75 -3.81
N TYR A 48 34.70 -5.16 -5.06
CA TYR A 48 33.44 -5.14 -5.80
C TYR A 48 33.20 -6.49 -6.44
N VAL A 49 31.94 -6.84 -6.62
CA VAL A 49 31.52 -8.00 -7.42
C VAL A 49 31.07 -7.46 -8.76
N TYR A 50 31.71 -7.93 -9.84
CA TYR A 50 31.34 -7.65 -11.22
C TYR A 50 30.67 -8.89 -11.83
N LYS A 51 29.51 -8.71 -12.45
CA LYS A 51 28.75 -9.75 -13.16
C LYS A 51 28.64 -9.35 -14.62
N GLU A 52 29.19 -10.16 -15.51
CA GLU A 52 29.20 -9.89 -16.95
C GLU A 52 27.80 -10.10 -17.56
N ALA A 53 27.46 -9.31 -18.59
CA ALA A 53 26.18 -9.36 -19.28
C ALA A 53 26.09 -10.61 -20.17
N GLY A 54 25.77 -11.77 -19.61
CA GLY A 54 25.70 -13.04 -20.36
C GLY A 54 24.61 -13.10 -21.45
N LEU A 55 23.56 -12.28 -21.33
CA LEU A 55 22.38 -12.33 -22.21
C LEU A 55 22.04 -10.95 -22.84
N GLY A 56 23.01 -10.02 -22.84
CA GLY A 56 22.90 -8.72 -23.50
C GLY A 56 22.77 -7.51 -22.55
N PRO A 57 22.96 -6.29 -23.09
CA PRO A 57 23.03 -5.04 -22.32
C PRO A 57 21.77 -4.74 -21.51
N GLU A 58 20.60 -4.98 -22.10
CA GLU A 58 19.29 -4.63 -21.51
C GLU A 58 19.04 -5.34 -20.17
N LEU A 59 19.47 -6.60 -20.02
CA LEU A 59 19.27 -7.34 -18.77
C LEU A 59 20.14 -6.79 -17.63
N SER A 60 21.34 -6.32 -17.94
CA SER A 60 22.18 -5.63 -16.96
C SER A 60 21.62 -4.25 -16.59
N GLU A 61 20.99 -3.56 -17.54
CA GLU A 61 20.29 -2.30 -17.29
C GLU A 61 19.06 -2.51 -16.39
N ILE A 62 18.28 -3.57 -16.64
CA ILE A 62 17.15 -3.99 -15.79
C ILE A 62 17.64 -4.40 -14.40
N GLU A 63 18.73 -5.17 -14.28
CA GLU A 63 19.29 -5.54 -12.97
C GLU A 63 19.76 -4.30 -12.20
N ALA A 64 20.35 -3.31 -12.87
CA ALA A 64 20.72 -2.04 -12.25
C ALA A 64 19.51 -1.19 -11.83
N PHE A 65 18.45 -1.19 -12.65
CA PHE A 65 17.15 -0.58 -12.34
C PHE A 65 16.54 -1.20 -11.08
N ASN A 66 16.40 -2.53 -11.06
CA ASN A 66 15.86 -3.27 -9.93
C ASN A 66 16.72 -3.09 -8.67
N GLY A 67 18.05 -3.08 -8.80
CA GLY A 67 18.94 -2.82 -7.67
C GLY A 67 18.75 -1.44 -7.03
N LEU A 68 18.33 -0.43 -7.80
CA LEU A 68 17.92 0.86 -7.23
C LEU A 68 16.53 0.80 -6.58
N CYS A 69 15.57 0.09 -7.17
CA CYS A 69 14.24 -0.13 -6.58
C CYS A 69 14.33 -0.88 -5.23
N TYR A 70 15.13 -1.94 -5.14
CA TYR A 70 15.40 -2.62 -3.88
C TYR A 70 16.11 -1.72 -2.88
N ARG A 71 17.11 -0.94 -3.30
CA ARG A 71 17.81 0.00 -2.39
C ARG A 71 16.87 1.05 -1.81
N MET A 72 15.90 1.50 -2.59
CA MET A 72 14.85 2.42 -2.14
C MET A 72 13.93 1.77 -1.08
N LEU A 73 13.60 0.49 -1.22
CA LEU A 73 12.73 -0.23 -0.28
C LEU A 73 13.45 -0.71 0.98
N LEU A 74 14.66 -1.23 0.83
CA LEU A 74 15.38 -1.99 1.85
C LEU A 74 16.57 -1.24 2.45
N GLY A 75 16.93 -0.07 1.90
CA GLY A 75 18.10 0.69 2.36
C GLY A 75 19.36 -0.18 2.39
N GLU A 76 20.03 -0.24 3.54
CA GLU A 76 21.27 -1.00 3.71
C GLU A 76 21.13 -2.52 3.47
N GLN A 77 19.92 -3.07 3.55
CA GLN A 77 19.64 -4.51 3.35
C GLN A 77 19.57 -4.94 1.88
N ALA A 78 19.81 -4.04 0.91
CA ALA A 78 19.91 -4.41 -0.51
C ALA A 78 21.28 -4.08 -1.08
N ALA A 79 21.87 -4.99 -1.85
CA ALA A 79 23.12 -4.72 -2.55
C ALA A 79 22.99 -3.50 -3.49
N LYS A 80 23.98 -2.59 -3.44
CA LYS A 80 24.00 -1.42 -4.31
C LYS A 80 24.55 -1.78 -5.68
N VAL A 81 23.66 -2.05 -6.63
CA VAL A 81 23.99 -2.46 -8.01
C VAL A 81 24.05 -1.27 -8.96
N ARG A 82 24.99 -1.26 -9.91
CA ARG A 82 25.12 -0.26 -10.97
C ARG A 82 25.49 -0.94 -12.29
N ALA A 83 24.98 -0.43 -13.40
CA ALA A 83 25.41 -0.87 -14.73
C ALA A 83 26.87 -0.48 -15.00
N VAL A 84 27.58 -1.31 -15.77
CA VAL A 84 28.94 -1.07 -16.23
C VAL A 84 28.93 -0.95 -17.75
N HIS A 85 29.62 0.05 -18.30
CA HIS A 85 29.72 0.29 -19.74
C HIS A 85 31.17 0.22 -20.25
N ASN A 86 31.32 -0.18 -21.51
CA ASN A 86 32.59 -0.10 -22.24
C ASN A 86 32.80 1.30 -22.86
N ASP A 87 33.92 1.50 -23.57
CA ASP A 87 34.27 2.78 -24.21
C ASP A 87 33.31 3.20 -25.33
N SER A 88 32.55 2.24 -25.88
CA SER A 88 31.48 2.47 -26.86
C SER A 88 30.13 2.82 -26.22
N ASN A 89 30.08 3.03 -24.89
CA ASN A 89 28.88 3.31 -24.09
C ASN A 89 27.86 2.15 -24.02
N VAL A 90 28.24 0.95 -24.45
CA VAL A 90 27.37 -0.23 -24.37
C VAL A 90 27.47 -0.81 -22.97
N THR A 91 26.32 -1.14 -22.37
CA THR A 91 26.27 -1.84 -21.08
C THR A 91 26.81 -3.27 -21.24
N ILE A 92 27.82 -3.64 -20.45
CA ILE A 92 28.51 -4.94 -20.52
C ILE A 92 28.36 -5.79 -19.26
N GLY A 93 27.69 -5.29 -18.24
CA GLY A 93 27.47 -6.00 -17.00
C GLY A 93 26.97 -5.09 -15.89
N VAL A 94 26.97 -5.63 -14.67
CA VAL A 94 26.68 -4.88 -13.45
C VAL A 94 27.79 -5.03 -12.44
N ILE A 95 27.85 -4.07 -11.52
CA ILE A 95 28.77 -4.08 -10.39
C ILE A 95 28.05 -3.75 -9.09
N SER A 96 28.42 -4.44 -8.03
CA SER A 96 28.00 -4.13 -6.66
C SER A 96 29.20 -4.03 -5.74
N LYS A 97 29.08 -3.24 -4.66
CA LYS A 97 30.07 -3.26 -3.60
C LYS A 97 30.01 -4.62 -2.91
N LEU A 98 31.16 -5.26 -2.68
CA LEU A 98 31.22 -6.51 -1.93
C LEU A 98 30.68 -6.26 -0.51
N ILE A 99 29.72 -7.07 -0.10
CA ILE A 99 29.16 -7.06 1.26
C ILE A 99 30.14 -7.83 2.16
N PRO A 100 30.74 -7.18 3.18
CA PRO A 100 31.67 -7.85 4.08
C PRO A 100 31.01 -9.02 4.79
N GLN A 101 31.72 -10.16 4.85
CA GLN A 101 31.28 -11.37 5.55
C GLN A 101 29.89 -11.85 5.12
N TYR A 102 29.53 -11.64 3.84
CA TYR A 102 28.26 -12.13 3.34
C TYR A 102 28.17 -13.65 3.46
N LEU A 103 27.07 -14.12 4.03
CA LEU A 103 26.75 -15.53 4.18
C LEU A 103 25.34 -15.74 3.67
N SER A 104 25.15 -16.48 2.58
CA SER A 104 23.80 -16.77 2.09
C SER A 104 23.01 -17.58 3.12
N PHE A 105 21.68 -17.49 3.06
CA PHE A 105 20.80 -18.25 3.95
C PHE A 105 21.00 -19.76 3.79
N HIS A 106 21.28 -20.20 2.55
CA HIS A 106 21.61 -21.58 2.24
C HIS A 106 22.94 -22.01 2.85
N SER A 107 24.00 -21.20 2.72
CA SER A 107 25.32 -21.51 3.29
C SER A 107 25.26 -21.53 4.82
N PHE A 108 24.52 -20.60 5.44
CA PHE A 108 24.24 -20.65 6.88
C PHE A 108 23.57 -21.97 7.29
N TYR A 109 22.51 -22.38 6.59
CA TYR A 109 21.82 -23.64 6.83
C TYR A 109 22.76 -24.85 6.70
N ARG A 110 23.63 -24.89 5.68
CA ARG A 110 24.61 -25.98 5.52
C ARG A 110 25.62 -26.00 6.67
N GLN A 111 26.14 -24.83 7.06
CA GLN A 111 27.14 -24.71 8.14
C GLN A 111 26.56 -25.00 9.52
N ASN A 112 25.26 -24.76 9.71
CA ASN A 112 24.56 -24.95 10.99
C ASN A 112 23.82 -26.30 11.07
N ASN A 113 24.48 -27.39 10.66
CA ASN A 113 23.92 -28.75 10.73
C ASN A 113 22.53 -28.92 10.08
N LYS A 114 22.25 -28.20 8.97
CA LYS A 114 20.94 -28.20 8.31
C LYS A 114 19.81 -27.74 9.25
N THR A 115 20.09 -26.71 10.03
CA THR A 115 19.14 -26.01 10.88
C THR A 115 19.15 -24.53 10.51
N GLY A 116 18.00 -24.02 10.10
CA GLY A 116 17.80 -22.60 9.77
C GLY A 116 17.65 -21.73 11.02
N LEU A 117 17.18 -20.50 10.81
CA LEU A 117 16.84 -19.61 11.92
C LEU A 117 15.53 -20.02 12.59
N THR A 118 15.39 -19.67 13.86
CA THR A 118 14.08 -19.61 14.51
C THR A 118 13.21 -18.53 13.86
N THR A 119 11.89 -18.64 14.02
CA THR A 119 10.93 -17.64 13.52
C THR A 119 11.24 -16.26 14.08
N GLU A 120 11.58 -16.18 15.37
CA GLU A 120 11.90 -14.97 16.10
C GLU A 120 13.19 -14.31 15.58
N GLU A 121 14.26 -15.09 15.36
CA GLU A 121 15.51 -14.56 14.78
C GLU A 121 15.31 -14.05 13.35
N PHE A 122 14.51 -14.77 12.55
CA PHE A 122 14.21 -14.37 11.19
C PHE A 122 13.50 -13.01 11.13
N ILE A 123 12.52 -12.80 12.02
CA ILE A 123 11.78 -11.54 12.17
C ILE A 123 12.69 -10.44 12.73
N LYS A 124 13.49 -10.73 13.77
CA LYS A 124 14.42 -9.77 14.39
C LYS A 124 15.42 -9.22 13.39
N LEU A 125 15.91 -10.06 12.48
CA LEU A 125 16.84 -9.67 11.41
C LEU A 125 16.16 -8.99 10.21
N LYS A 126 14.84 -8.73 10.28
CA LYS A 126 14.05 -8.04 9.25
C LYS A 126 14.01 -8.76 7.90
N PHE A 127 14.25 -10.08 7.85
CA PHE A 127 14.02 -10.85 6.62
C PHE A 127 12.59 -10.74 6.05
N PRO A 128 11.51 -10.55 6.85
CA PRO A 128 10.17 -10.30 6.30
C PRO A 128 10.13 -9.14 5.30
N GLN A 129 10.94 -8.10 5.51
CA GLN A 129 11.02 -6.95 4.60
C GLN A 129 11.60 -7.35 3.24
N ILE A 130 12.62 -8.22 3.22
CA ILE A 130 13.20 -8.79 1.99
C ILE A 130 12.14 -9.61 1.24
N LEU A 131 11.35 -10.42 1.95
CA LEU A 131 10.31 -11.23 1.32
C LEU A 131 9.26 -10.35 0.63
N VAL A 132 8.77 -9.31 1.32
CA VAL A 132 7.79 -8.39 0.76
C VAL A 132 8.37 -7.60 -0.40
N ALA A 133 9.61 -7.12 -0.29
CA ALA A 133 10.29 -6.43 -1.38
C ALA A 133 10.43 -7.33 -2.61
N ALA A 134 10.82 -8.59 -2.44
CA ALA A 134 10.94 -9.56 -3.52
C ALA A 134 9.60 -9.85 -4.20
N TYR A 135 8.51 -9.95 -3.44
CA TYR A 135 7.17 -10.09 -4.01
C TYR A 135 6.74 -8.84 -4.80
N CYS A 136 6.96 -7.65 -4.23
CA CYS A 136 6.59 -6.38 -4.87
C CYS A 136 7.40 -6.09 -6.13
N GLU A 137 8.68 -6.44 -6.12
CA GLU A 137 9.62 -6.27 -7.23
C GLU A 137 9.64 -7.46 -8.19
N GLU A 138 8.76 -8.45 -8.02
CA GLU A 138 8.57 -9.59 -8.93
C GLU A 138 9.82 -10.46 -9.11
N GLU A 139 10.48 -10.80 -8.00
CA GLU A 139 11.66 -11.66 -7.98
C GLU A 139 11.27 -13.12 -8.24
N ASN A 140 11.58 -13.59 -9.43
CA ASN A 140 11.27 -14.97 -9.85
C ASN A 140 12.25 -15.99 -9.30
N ASP A 141 13.41 -15.56 -8.81
CA ASP A 141 14.46 -16.44 -8.28
C ASP A 141 14.84 -16.10 -6.83
N LEU A 142 13.85 -15.96 -5.93
CA LEU A 142 14.12 -15.77 -4.49
C LEU A 142 14.43 -17.11 -3.80
N ASN A 143 15.59 -17.68 -4.15
CA ASN A 143 16.13 -18.86 -3.47
C ASN A 143 17.06 -18.46 -2.30
N ALA A 144 17.44 -19.45 -1.48
CA ALA A 144 18.20 -19.22 -0.25
C ALA A 144 19.67 -18.81 -0.50
N GLU A 145 20.13 -18.81 -1.75
CA GLU A 145 21.45 -18.31 -2.14
C GLU A 145 21.43 -16.80 -2.42
N ASN A 146 20.26 -16.23 -2.77
CA ASN A 146 20.10 -14.84 -3.20
C ASN A 146 19.79 -13.86 -2.05
N PHE A 147 19.66 -14.34 -0.82
CA PHE A 147 19.58 -13.50 0.37
C PHE A 147 20.24 -14.20 1.56
N GLY A 148 20.60 -13.43 2.58
CA GLY A 148 21.31 -13.97 3.73
C GLY A 148 21.74 -12.89 4.70
N PHE A 149 22.93 -13.07 5.27
CA PHE A 149 23.50 -12.22 6.31
C PHE A 149 24.64 -11.39 5.72
N GLY A 150 24.78 -10.16 6.19
CA GLY A 150 25.93 -9.31 5.92
C GLY A 150 26.18 -8.37 7.10
N ARG A 151 27.14 -7.47 6.93
CA ARG A 151 27.40 -6.41 7.91
C ARG A 151 27.14 -5.02 7.37
N ASN A 152 26.51 -4.18 8.18
CA ASN A 152 26.28 -2.77 7.87
C ASN A 152 27.55 -1.94 8.11
N LYS A 153 27.46 -0.61 7.95
CA LYS A 153 28.60 0.31 8.16
C LYS A 153 29.09 0.38 9.62
N ASP A 154 28.22 0.01 10.56
CA ASP A 154 28.45 0.02 12.00
C ASP A 154 28.88 -1.38 12.52
N ASP A 155 29.22 -2.29 11.60
CA ASP A 155 29.61 -3.69 11.83
C ASP A 155 28.49 -4.57 12.42
N GLU A 156 27.23 -4.15 12.39
CA GLU A 156 26.10 -4.94 12.87
C GLU A 156 25.67 -5.98 11.83
N ILE A 157 25.24 -7.15 12.30
CA ILE A 157 24.66 -8.19 11.45
C ILE A 157 23.28 -7.74 10.96
N ILE A 158 23.12 -7.72 9.64
CA ILE A 158 21.86 -7.39 8.98
C ILE A 158 21.47 -8.49 7.98
N SER A 159 20.18 -8.60 7.69
CA SER A 159 19.74 -9.35 6.51
C SER A 159 20.07 -8.58 5.23
N VAL A 160 20.45 -9.28 4.16
CA VAL A 160 20.81 -8.68 2.89
C VAL A 160 20.27 -9.47 1.70
N LYS A 161 19.61 -8.78 0.76
CA LYS A 161 19.24 -9.27 -0.57
C LYS A 161 20.33 -8.91 -1.59
N ILE A 162 20.69 -9.89 -2.41
CA ILE A 162 21.60 -9.76 -3.55
C ILE A 162 20.93 -10.32 -4.82
N ASP A 163 21.61 -10.20 -5.97
CA ASP A 163 21.17 -10.66 -7.29
C ASP A 163 19.72 -10.25 -7.65
N HIS A 164 19.58 -9.13 -8.35
CA HIS A 164 18.27 -8.57 -8.72
C HIS A 164 17.91 -8.81 -10.19
N GLY A 165 18.63 -9.74 -10.84
CA GLY A 165 18.54 -9.97 -12.29
C GLY A 165 17.25 -10.66 -12.74
N ALA A 166 16.54 -11.33 -11.83
CA ALA A 166 15.26 -12.01 -12.11
C ALA A 166 14.04 -11.27 -11.52
N SER A 167 14.21 -10.00 -11.14
CA SER A 167 13.13 -9.10 -10.72
C SER A 167 12.49 -8.35 -11.89
N THR A 168 11.25 -7.87 -11.73
CA THR A 168 10.40 -7.37 -12.83
C THR A 168 10.26 -8.42 -13.92
N TYR A 169 10.09 -9.66 -13.46
CA TYR A 169 10.13 -10.83 -14.31
C TYR A 169 9.11 -10.80 -15.45
N PRO A 170 7.86 -10.31 -15.31
CA PRO A 170 6.93 -10.26 -16.44
C PRO A 170 7.48 -9.48 -17.65
N VAL A 171 8.19 -8.38 -17.43
CA VAL A 171 8.82 -7.60 -18.52
C VAL A 171 10.02 -8.36 -19.10
N ILE A 172 10.80 -9.05 -18.26
CA ILE A 172 11.93 -9.89 -18.70
C ILE A 172 11.42 -11.09 -19.53
N ALA A 173 10.33 -11.72 -19.09
CA ALA A 173 9.74 -12.90 -19.70
C ALA A 173 9.16 -12.56 -21.08
N GLU A 174 8.42 -11.45 -21.19
CA GLU A 174 7.90 -10.96 -22.46
C GLU A 174 9.03 -10.75 -23.48
N LYS A 175 10.14 -10.14 -23.06
CA LYS A 175 11.33 -9.97 -23.91
C LYS A 175 12.02 -11.27 -24.33
N ARG A 176 11.76 -12.37 -23.63
CA ARG A 176 12.30 -13.70 -23.93
C ARG A 176 11.27 -14.62 -24.58
N ASP A 177 10.12 -14.08 -25.00
CA ASP A 177 8.99 -14.84 -25.52
C ASP A 177 8.54 -15.96 -24.56
N TYR A 178 8.65 -15.72 -23.25
CA TYR A 178 8.14 -16.59 -22.20
C TYR A 178 6.85 -16.05 -21.62
N SER A 179 5.93 -16.95 -21.30
CA SER A 179 4.72 -16.58 -20.56
C SER A 179 5.06 -16.40 -19.08
N ALA A 180 4.77 -15.21 -18.54
CA ALA A 180 4.80 -14.95 -17.10
C ALA A 180 3.40 -15.00 -16.46
N GLN A 181 2.45 -15.64 -17.13
CA GLN A 181 1.06 -15.71 -16.67
C GLN A 181 1.01 -16.33 -15.27
N ASN A 182 0.35 -15.64 -14.35
CA ASN A 182 0.19 -16.02 -12.93
C ASN A 182 1.43 -15.95 -12.03
N GLN A 183 2.65 -15.68 -12.52
CA GLN A 183 3.83 -15.73 -11.64
C GLN A 183 3.80 -14.68 -10.52
N PHE A 184 3.22 -13.50 -10.78
CA PHE A 184 3.16 -12.40 -9.80
C PHE A 184 1.84 -11.63 -9.83
N ILE A 185 0.72 -12.36 -9.87
CA ILE A 185 -0.60 -11.76 -9.67
C ILE A 185 -0.69 -11.22 -8.24
N ILE A 186 -1.33 -10.07 -8.08
CA ILE A 186 -1.58 -9.46 -6.78
C ILE A 186 -3.00 -9.78 -6.33
N THR A 187 -3.14 -10.64 -5.33
CA THR A 187 -4.44 -11.01 -4.76
C THR A 187 -4.47 -10.73 -3.26
N ALA A 188 -5.69 -10.53 -2.75
CA ALA A 188 -5.88 -10.41 -1.30
C ALA A 188 -5.49 -11.70 -0.58
N ASP A 189 -5.81 -12.87 -1.13
CA ASP A 189 -5.52 -14.17 -0.53
C ASP A 189 -4.01 -14.39 -0.32
N ASP A 190 -3.18 -14.02 -1.30
CA ASP A 190 -1.72 -14.13 -1.17
C ASP A 190 -1.14 -13.14 -0.14
N ILE A 191 -1.66 -11.90 -0.07
CA ILE A 191 -1.19 -10.89 0.88
C ILE A 191 -1.60 -11.25 2.31
N ILE A 192 -2.82 -11.76 2.50
CA ILE A 192 -3.33 -12.21 3.81
C ILE A 192 -2.47 -13.37 4.31
N ASN A 193 -2.27 -14.40 3.47
CA ASN A 193 -1.54 -15.62 3.84
C ASN A 193 -0.01 -15.53 3.63
N PHE A 194 0.52 -14.35 3.29
CA PHE A 194 1.93 -14.16 2.99
C PHE A 194 2.84 -14.68 4.12
N PRO A 195 3.96 -15.38 3.82
CA PRO A 195 4.55 -15.55 2.50
C PRO A 195 4.04 -16.77 1.72
N ARG A 196 2.96 -17.42 2.16
CA ARG A 196 2.33 -18.54 1.41
C ARG A 196 1.57 -18.00 0.21
N LEU A 197 2.22 -18.07 -0.94
CA LEU A 197 1.61 -17.73 -2.23
C LEU A 197 0.80 -18.92 -2.75
N LYS A 198 -0.46 -18.68 -3.08
CA LYS A 198 -1.38 -19.65 -3.69
C LYS A 198 -1.77 -19.23 -5.10
N ASN A 199 -1.88 -17.93 -5.36
CA ASN A 199 -2.27 -17.42 -6.68
C ASN A 199 -1.06 -17.01 -7.50
N ALA A 200 -0.09 -16.33 -6.90
CA ALA A 200 1.22 -16.07 -7.47
C ALA A 200 2.09 -17.33 -7.42
N SER A 201 2.78 -17.60 -8.51
CA SER A 201 3.64 -18.79 -8.66
C SER A 201 5.02 -18.45 -9.21
N PRO A 202 5.86 -17.70 -8.46
CA PRO A 202 7.26 -17.51 -8.84
C PRO A 202 8.01 -18.84 -8.91
N ASP A 203 9.02 -18.93 -9.77
CA ASP A 203 9.80 -20.16 -9.96
C ASP A 203 10.53 -20.59 -8.67
N SER A 204 11.04 -19.61 -7.91
CA SER A 204 11.61 -19.84 -6.58
C SER A 204 11.20 -18.77 -5.59
N PHE A 205 10.67 -19.22 -4.44
CA PHE A 205 10.29 -18.35 -3.33
C PHE A 205 10.31 -19.14 -2.02
N VAL A 206 10.19 -18.46 -0.88
CA VAL A 206 10.37 -19.11 0.43
C VAL A 206 9.24 -20.06 0.85
N HIS A 207 8.07 -20.01 0.20
CA HIS A 207 6.91 -20.83 0.59
C HIS A 207 7.07 -22.33 0.30
N ILE A 208 8.10 -22.72 -0.47
CA ILE A 208 8.45 -24.13 -0.74
C ILE A 208 9.61 -24.64 0.12
N TYR A 209 10.12 -23.83 1.07
CA TYR A 209 11.26 -24.24 1.89
C TYR A 209 10.90 -25.34 2.88
N PRO A 210 11.84 -26.26 3.19
CA PRO A 210 11.60 -27.25 4.22
C PRO A 210 11.45 -26.56 5.58
N PRO A 211 10.56 -27.03 6.48
CA PRO A 211 10.34 -26.41 7.79
C PRO A 211 11.61 -26.27 8.65
N LYS A 212 12.60 -27.14 8.45
CA LYS A 212 13.91 -27.06 9.11
C LYS A 212 14.76 -25.86 8.68
N LEU A 213 14.51 -25.32 7.48
CA LEU A 213 15.17 -24.12 6.98
C LEU A 213 14.39 -22.87 7.38
N LEU A 214 13.06 -22.89 7.20
CA LEU A 214 12.16 -21.83 7.63
C LEU A 214 10.76 -22.41 7.85
N ASP A 215 10.23 -22.26 9.07
CA ASP A 215 8.86 -22.68 9.39
C ASP A 215 7.86 -21.60 8.98
N VAL A 216 7.40 -21.69 7.73
CA VAL A 216 6.47 -20.71 7.16
C VAL A 216 5.09 -20.74 7.84
N ASP A 217 4.64 -21.90 8.33
CA ASP A 217 3.36 -21.99 9.07
C ASP A 217 3.39 -21.13 10.34
N LYS A 218 4.51 -21.13 11.06
CA LYS A 218 4.68 -20.26 12.24
C LYS A 218 4.76 -18.78 11.91
N LEU A 219 5.34 -18.42 10.76
CA LEU A 219 5.47 -17.01 10.35
C LEU A 219 4.12 -16.36 10.08
N VAL A 220 3.22 -17.04 9.36
CA VAL A 220 1.94 -16.45 8.89
C VAL A 220 1.06 -15.94 10.04
N HIS A 221 1.16 -16.57 11.22
CA HIS A 221 0.36 -16.21 12.40
C HIS A 221 1.12 -15.37 13.43
N ASN A 222 2.38 -15.04 13.19
CA ASN A 222 3.18 -14.25 14.13
C ASN A 222 2.82 -12.74 14.03
N PRO A 223 2.42 -12.07 15.12
CA PRO A 223 2.03 -10.66 15.09
C PRO A 223 3.14 -9.70 14.63
N GLU A 224 4.39 -9.93 15.04
CA GLU A 224 5.53 -9.10 14.63
C GLU A 224 5.83 -9.27 13.14
N PHE A 225 5.71 -10.51 12.62
CA PHE A 225 5.79 -10.76 11.19
C PHE A 225 4.70 -10.01 10.42
N ILE A 226 3.43 -10.09 10.89
CA ILE A 226 2.30 -9.39 10.26
C ILE A 226 2.53 -7.87 10.26
N SER A 227 3.02 -7.31 11.37
CA SER A 227 3.38 -5.90 11.46
C SER A 227 4.47 -5.52 10.44
N GLN A 228 5.58 -6.28 10.37
CA GLN A 228 6.64 -6.00 9.40
C GLN A 228 6.19 -6.20 7.94
N LYS A 229 5.31 -7.19 7.69
CA LYS A 229 4.69 -7.44 6.39
C LYS A 229 3.96 -6.19 5.89
N TYR A 230 3.02 -5.67 6.70
CA TYR A 230 2.23 -4.50 6.31
C TYR A 230 3.05 -3.22 6.32
N TYR A 231 4.05 -3.09 7.20
CA TYR A 231 5.04 -2.02 7.14
C TYR A 231 5.71 -1.94 5.76
N SER A 232 6.25 -3.06 5.27
CA SER A 232 6.94 -3.09 3.98
C SER A 232 6.00 -2.90 2.80
N PHE A 233 4.78 -3.45 2.85
CA PHE A 233 3.76 -3.19 1.84
C PHE A 233 3.36 -1.71 1.77
N LEU A 234 3.13 -1.08 2.93
CA LEU A 234 2.84 0.34 3.02
C LEU A 234 3.98 1.17 2.43
N LYS A 235 5.22 0.90 2.84
CA LYS A 235 6.40 1.58 2.31
C LYS A 235 6.47 1.51 0.78
N ARG A 236 6.14 0.35 0.18
CA ARG A 236 6.13 0.16 -1.27
C ARG A 236 5.10 1.01 -2.01
N ILE A 237 3.89 1.15 -1.47
CA ILE A 237 2.80 1.90 -2.12
C ILE A 237 2.88 3.42 -1.91
N LEU A 238 3.77 3.88 -1.02
CA LEU A 238 4.02 5.31 -0.77
C LEU A 238 5.04 5.93 -1.74
N ILE A 239 5.83 5.10 -2.43
CA ILE A 239 6.81 5.55 -3.43
C ILE A 239 6.10 6.21 -4.62
N ASP A 240 6.62 7.36 -5.06
CA ASP A 240 6.08 8.14 -6.16
C ASP A 240 6.41 7.54 -7.53
N ASP A 241 5.52 7.74 -8.50
CA ASP A 241 5.76 7.41 -9.90
C ASP A 241 7.02 8.12 -10.44
N ASP A 242 7.25 9.37 -10.01
CA ASP A 242 8.45 10.17 -10.32
C ASP A 242 9.74 9.43 -9.93
N ASN A 243 9.71 8.62 -8.86
CA ASN A 243 10.88 7.85 -8.45
C ASN A 243 11.19 6.73 -9.45
N TYR A 244 10.18 6.01 -9.96
CA TYR A 244 10.38 5.00 -11.01
C TYR A 244 10.83 5.64 -12.32
N ILE A 245 10.25 6.79 -12.68
CA ILE A 245 10.66 7.58 -13.86
C ILE A 245 12.13 7.99 -13.73
N GLY A 246 12.52 8.51 -12.56
CA GLY A 246 13.90 8.90 -12.28
C GLY A 246 14.86 7.73 -12.39
N ILE A 247 14.57 6.62 -11.72
CA ILE A 247 15.43 5.42 -11.76
C ILE A 247 15.56 4.89 -13.19
N ALA A 248 14.46 4.77 -13.93
CA ALA A 248 14.46 4.28 -15.31
C ALA A 248 15.29 5.18 -16.24
N ASN A 249 15.16 6.50 -16.12
CA ASN A 249 15.99 7.47 -16.86
C ASN A 249 17.48 7.38 -16.50
N ALA A 250 17.78 6.95 -15.28
CA ALA A 250 19.15 6.83 -14.82
C ALA A 250 19.83 5.53 -15.27
N THR A 251 19.07 4.46 -15.55
CA THR A 251 19.63 3.12 -15.77
C THR A 251 19.35 2.51 -17.13
N ILE A 252 18.26 2.89 -17.82
CA ILE A 252 17.81 2.23 -19.06
C ILE A 252 18.08 3.13 -20.27
N ASN A 253 18.86 2.64 -21.23
CA ASN A 253 19.15 3.36 -22.47
C ASN A 253 17.97 3.33 -23.44
N SER A 254 17.39 2.15 -23.66
CA SER A 254 16.27 1.96 -24.60
C SER A 254 15.02 2.72 -24.15
N ASP A 255 14.55 3.66 -24.96
CA ASP A 255 13.35 4.46 -24.65
C ASP A 255 12.08 3.61 -24.58
N THR A 256 11.97 2.56 -25.41
CA THR A 256 10.84 1.62 -25.37
C THR A 256 10.85 0.87 -24.05
N LEU A 257 11.95 0.19 -23.72
CA LEU A 257 12.08 -0.54 -22.45
C LEU A 257 11.86 0.36 -21.24
N ARG A 258 12.32 1.61 -21.30
CA ARG A 258 12.15 2.57 -20.22
C ARG A 258 10.67 2.86 -19.98
N LYS A 259 9.90 3.10 -21.05
CA LYS A 259 8.46 3.33 -20.97
C LYS A 259 7.73 2.11 -20.43
N ASP A 260 8.09 0.92 -20.90
CA ASP A 260 7.47 -0.35 -20.48
C ASP A 260 7.69 -0.59 -18.98
N LEU A 261 8.93 -0.43 -18.49
CA LEU A 261 9.24 -0.58 -17.05
C LEU A 261 8.52 0.45 -16.18
N ILE A 262 8.45 1.71 -16.61
CA ILE A 262 7.74 2.76 -15.88
C ILE A 262 6.25 2.42 -15.80
N ALA A 263 5.61 2.14 -16.93
CA ALA A 263 4.18 1.82 -16.99
C ALA A 263 3.86 0.61 -16.10
N HIS A 264 4.68 -0.44 -16.21
CA HIS A 264 4.54 -1.65 -15.41
C HIS A 264 4.65 -1.39 -13.89
N LYS A 265 5.62 -0.57 -13.45
CA LYS A 265 5.78 -0.23 -12.03
C LYS A 265 4.63 0.62 -11.50
N ILE A 266 4.13 1.57 -12.28
CA ILE A 266 2.99 2.42 -11.90
C ILE A 266 1.73 1.57 -11.77
N GLU A 267 1.42 0.76 -12.78
CA GLU A 267 0.25 -0.12 -12.78
C GLU A 267 0.26 -1.08 -11.58
N ARG A 268 1.39 -1.75 -11.33
CA ARG A 268 1.53 -2.65 -10.18
C ARG A 268 1.40 -1.93 -8.85
N THR A 269 1.90 -0.71 -8.74
CA THR A 269 1.76 0.09 -7.51
C THR A 269 0.29 0.41 -7.24
N ALA A 270 -0.45 0.81 -8.28
CA ALA A 270 -1.89 1.08 -8.17
C ALA A 270 -2.67 -0.19 -7.80
N LEU A 271 -2.39 -1.31 -8.45
CA LEU A 271 -3.02 -2.60 -8.15
C LEU A 271 -2.74 -3.03 -6.71
N LEU A 272 -1.47 -2.99 -6.27
CA LEU A 272 -1.09 -3.33 -4.90
C LEU A 272 -1.79 -2.46 -3.86
N LYS A 273 -1.82 -1.14 -4.08
CA LYS A 273 -2.51 -0.18 -3.19
C LYS A 273 -3.99 -0.54 -3.04
N ASN A 274 -4.68 -0.77 -4.17
CA ASN A 274 -6.11 -1.08 -4.16
C ASN A 274 -6.40 -2.42 -3.44
N THR A 275 -5.59 -3.44 -3.69
CA THR A 275 -5.73 -4.74 -3.02
C THR A 275 -5.47 -4.62 -1.51
N LEU A 276 -4.43 -3.87 -1.09
CA LEU A 276 -4.13 -3.65 0.33
C LEU A 276 -5.26 -2.92 1.06
N ILE A 277 -5.76 -1.83 0.51
CA ILE A 277 -6.86 -1.06 1.11
C ILE A 277 -8.13 -1.91 1.26
N ALA A 278 -8.36 -2.86 0.35
CA ALA A 278 -9.49 -3.78 0.43
C ALA A 278 -9.37 -4.78 1.59
N ILE A 279 -8.15 -5.09 2.07
CA ILE A 279 -7.90 -6.06 3.14
C ILE A 279 -8.20 -5.43 4.52
N PRO A 280 -9.13 -5.99 5.32
CA PRO A 280 -9.46 -5.46 6.65
C PRO A 280 -8.27 -5.38 7.61
N GLU A 281 -7.41 -6.41 7.61
CA GLU A 281 -6.23 -6.47 8.50
C GLU A 281 -5.21 -5.36 8.19
N PHE A 282 -5.07 -4.98 6.92
CA PHE A 282 -4.22 -3.85 6.53
C PHE A 282 -4.83 -2.53 6.99
N ARG A 283 -6.13 -2.32 6.81
CA ARG A 283 -6.81 -1.11 7.32
C ARG A 283 -6.64 -0.97 8.83
N HIS A 284 -6.87 -2.06 9.55
CA HIS A 284 -6.66 -2.10 10.99
C HIS A 284 -5.22 -1.78 11.37
N TYR A 285 -4.23 -2.36 10.68
CA TYR A 285 -2.82 -2.03 10.87
C TYR A 285 -2.53 -0.53 10.70
N ILE A 286 -3.06 0.11 9.66
CA ILE A 286 -2.87 1.54 9.42
C ILE A 286 -3.48 2.39 10.55
N ASN A 287 -4.70 2.06 10.99
CA ASN A 287 -5.39 2.82 12.03
C ASN A 287 -4.74 2.66 13.41
N GLN A 288 -4.18 1.50 13.72
CA GLN A 288 -3.47 1.23 14.97
C GLN A 288 -2.04 1.80 15.00
N ASN A 289 -1.46 2.14 13.84
CA ASN A 289 -0.08 2.60 13.75
C ASN A 289 0.04 3.96 13.05
N PRO A 290 -0.58 5.05 13.56
CA PRO A 290 -0.57 6.35 12.90
C PRO A 290 0.84 6.96 12.75
N PHE A 291 1.77 6.59 13.63
CA PHE A 291 3.16 7.08 13.61
C PHE A 291 4.11 6.24 12.74
N VAL A 292 3.62 5.16 12.10
CA VAL A 292 4.46 4.32 11.22
C VAL A 292 5.13 5.12 10.09
N ILE A 293 4.46 6.19 9.66
CA ILE A 293 4.95 7.07 8.60
C ILE A 293 6.25 7.79 8.98
N GLU A 294 6.46 8.10 10.26
CA GLU A 294 7.69 8.77 10.71
C GLU A 294 8.90 7.86 10.57
N GLN A 295 8.73 6.56 10.77
CA GLN A 295 9.80 5.59 10.52
C GLN A 295 10.09 5.47 9.03
N ILE A 296 9.05 5.39 8.20
CA ILE A 296 9.20 5.30 6.74
C ILE A 296 9.90 6.54 6.17
N ILE A 297 9.53 7.74 6.64
CA ILE A 297 10.17 8.99 6.24
C ILE A 297 11.65 8.98 6.60
N ARG A 298 12.01 8.61 7.84
CA ARG A 298 13.42 8.51 8.25
C ARG A 298 14.22 7.55 7.37
N GLU A 299 13.67 6.38 7.05
CA GLU A 299 14.34 5.43 6.16
C GLU A 299 14.48 5.96 4.71
N PHE A 300 13.54 6.78 4.23
CA PHE A 300 13.67 7.46 2.94
C PHE A 300 14.65 8.64 2.96
N GLU A 301 14.79 9.33 4.10
CA GLU A 301 15.83 10.34 4.31
C GLU A 301 17.22 9.70 4.31
N ASP A 302 17.39 8.55 4.98
CA ASP A 302 18.64 7.77 4.93
C ASP A 302 18.99 7.36 3.49
N TYR A 303 18.00 6.92 2.71
CA TYR A 303 18.19 6.65 1.27
C TYR A 303 18.60 7.93 0.50
N ASN A 304 17.96 9.06 0.78
CA ASN A 304 18.26 10.35 0.15
C ASN A 304 19.69 10.84 0.46
N ASP A 305 20.22 10.52 1.63
CA ASP A 305 21.58 10.87 2.05
C ASP A 305 22.67 10.08 1.32
N GLU A 306 22.33 8.91 0.77
CA GLU A 306 23.20 8.21 -0.16
C GLU A 306 23.37 8.92 -1.50
N ILE A 307 22.45 9.82 -1.84
CA ILE A 307 22.40 10.57 -3.10
C ILE A 307 23.10 11.92 -2.90
N ARG A 308 24.43 11.90 -3.04
CA ARG A 308 25.30 13.04 -2.73
C ARG A 308 25.48 14.04 -3.87
N LYS A 309 25.35 13.60 -5.13
CA LYS A 309 25.67 14.48 -6.26
C LYS A 309 24.46 15.35 -6.61
N PRO A 310 24.62 16.67 -6.83
CA PRO A 310 23.52 17.56 -7.21
C PRO A 310 22.76 17.09 -8.45
N GLU A 311 23.49 16.59 -9.45
CA GLU A 311 22.93 16.07 -10.68
C GLU A 311 21.99 14.85 -10.46
N ASP A 312 22.14 14.12 -9.34
CA ASP A 312 21.34 12.93 -9.01
C ASP A 312 20.05 13.26 -8.24
N ARG A 313 19.75 14.53 -7.97
CA ARG A 313 18.67 14.95 -7.07
C ARG A 313 17.31 14.40 -7.47
N PHE A 314 17.06 14.16 -8.75
CA PHE A 314 15.82 13.57 -9.26
C PHE A 314 15.59 12.12 -8.82
N LEU A 315 16.61 11.45 -8.26
CA LEU A 315 16.47 10.11 -7.67
C LEU A 315 16.04 10.14 -6.20
N LYS A 316 16.02 11.32 -5.57
CA LYS A 316 15.59 11.47 -4.18
C LYS A 316 14.08 11.30 -4.06
N ILE A 317 13.65 10.75 -2.95
CA ILE A 317 12.24 10.59 -2.59
C ILE A 317 11.75 11.90 -1.98
N ASP A 318 10.61 12.39 -2.47
CA ASP A 318 9.92 13.54 -1.90
C ASP A 318 9.15 13.08 -0.65
N THR A 319 9.72 13.33 0.52
CA THR A 319 9.14 12.89 1.80
C THR A 319 7.84 13.62 2.15
N GLN A 320 7.61 14.82 1.60
CA GLN A 320 6.34 15.53 1.77
C GLN A 320 5.23 14.89 0.96
N LYS A 321 5.50 14.49 -0.30
CA LYS A 321 4.56 13.69 -1.08
C LYS A 321 4.26 12.34 -0.44
N VAL A 322 5.28 11.67 0.12
CA VAL A 322 5.12 10.42 0.87
C VAL A 322 4.17 10.61 2.05
N TYR A 323 4.37 11.65 2.86
CA TYR A 323 3.50 11.97 3.99
C TYR A 323 2.06 12.23 3.55
N SER A 324 1.86 13.06 2.51
CA SER A 324 0.54 13.35 1.95
C SER A 324 -0.18 12.08 1.48
N ARG A 325 0.52 11.19 0.76
CA ARG A 325 -0.05 9.90 0.32
C ARG A 325 -0.44 9.01 1.49
N PHE A 326 0.36 9.01 2.56
CA PHE A 326 0.02 8.25 3.77
C PHE A 326 -1.27 8.79 4.40
N LEU A 327 -1.43 10.10 4.52
CA LEU A 327 -2.67 10.70 5.04
C LEU A 327 -3.88 10.29 4.19
N ASP A 328 -3.75 10.29 2.86
CA ASP A 328 -4.82 9.82 1.97
C ASP A 328 -5.18 8.36 2.24
N ILE A 329 -4.17 7.47 2.36
CA ILE A 329 -4.38 6.06 2.65
C ILE A 329 -5.02 5.87 4.03
N ALA A 330 -4.48 6.53 5.06
CA ALA A 330 -4.99 6.44 6.42
C ALA A 330 -6.44 6.93 6.52
N GLN A 331 -6.78 8.02 5.83
CA GLN A 331 -8.16 8.50 5.76
C GLN A 331 -9.07 7.48 5.07
N ILE A 332 -8.65 6.88 3.95
CA ILE A 332 -9.41 5.83 3.28
C ILE A 332 -9.60 4.61 4.19
N CYS A 333 -8.54 4.16 4.88
CA CYS A 333 -8.61 3.03 5.80
C CYS A 333 -9.58 3.30 6.95
N LYS A 334 -9.54 4.50 7.54
CA LYS A 334 -10.46 4.94 8.59
C LYS A 334 -11.90 5.03 8.08
N ASP A 335 -12.12 5.55 6.87
CA ASP A 335 -13.44 5.69 6.26
C ASP A 335 -14.09 4.34 5.88
N MET A 336 -13.27 3.29 5.77
CA MET A 336 -13.67 1.92 5.42
C MET A 336 -13.78 0.99 6.63
N GLU A 337 -13.35 1.41 7.82
CA GLU A 337 -13.66 0.66 9.04
C GLU A 337 -15.15 0.81 9.39
N PRO A 338 -15.82 -0.30 9.75
CA PRO A 338 -17.15 -0.20 10.31
C PRO A 338 -17.10 0.64 11.59
N PRO A 339 -18.11 1.50 11.85
CA PRO A 339 -18.17 2.23 13.11
C PRO A 339 -18.12 1.24 14.29
N GLU A 340 -17.28 1.53 15.29
CA GLU A 340 -17.30 0.80 16.57
C GLU A 340 -18.74 0.75 17.09
N ILE A 341 -19.34 -0.44 17.08
CA ILE A 341 -20.57 -0.70 17.80
C ILE A 341 -20.13 -0.83 19.25
N LEU A 342 -20.31 0.23 20.04
CA LEU A 342 -20.30 0.11 21.50
C LEU A 342 -21.28 -1.02 21.85
N SER A 343 -20.78 -2.12 22.41
CA SER A 343 -21.64 -3.21 22.87
C SER A 343 -22.58 -2.67 23.95
N GLU A 344 -23.79 -3.23 24.07
CA GLU A 344 -24.72 -2.88 25.15
C GLU A 344 -24.10 -3.05 26.54
N GLU A 345 -23.08 -3.89 26.69
CA GLU A 345 -22.30 -4.02 27.94
C GLU A 345 -21.56 -2.72 28.31
N THR A 346 -20.96 -2.01 27.34
CA THR A 346 -20.37 -0.67 27.58
C THR A 346 -21.41 0.42 27.87
N LEU A 347 -22.68 0.21 27.51
CA LEU A 347 -23.78 1.14 27.81
C LEU A 347 -24.35 0.97 29.23
N ILE A 348 -24.06 -0.14 29.90
CA ILE A 348 -24.53 -0.42 31.26
C ILE A 348 -23.62 0.23 32.33
N ASP A 349 -22.37 0.58 32.01
CA ASP A 349 -21.43 1.30 32.91
C ASP A 349 -21.49 2.84 32.78
N LEU A 350 -22.26 3.37 31.82
CA LEU A 350 -22.49 4.82 31.67
C LEU A 350 -23.16 5.53 32.87
N PRO A 351 -23.94 4.88 33.76
CA PRO A 351 -24.47 5.51 34.96
C PRO A 351 -23.38 5.85 36.01
N ASP A 352 -22.28 5.09 36.08
CA ASP A 352 -21.20 5.37 37.03
C ASP A 352 -20.26 6.47 36.53
N LEU A 353 -20.06 6.60 35.21
CA LEU A 353 -19.26 7.70 34.65
C LEU A 353 -19.87 9.09 34.92
N SER A 354 -21.20 9.20 34.99
CA SER A 354 -21.87 10.46 35.37
C SER A 354 -21.64 10.82 36.83
N ARG A 355 -21.42 9.83 37.69
CA ARG A 355 -21.18 10.01 39.11
C ARG A 355 -19.71 10.35 39.36
N ASP A 356 -18.81 9.67 38.66
CA ASP A 356 -17.37 9.95 38.68
C ASP A 356 -17.06 11.35 38.10
N LEU A 357 -17.76 11.77 37.03
CA LEU A 357 -17.62 13.12 36.48
C LEU A 357 -18.11 14.20 37.46
N ALA A 358 -19.18 13.95 38.21
CA ALA A 358 -19.67 14.89 39.22
C ALA A 358 -18.71 14.99 40.41
N GLU A 359 -18.11 13.89 40.84
CA GLU A 359 -17.08 13.85 41.88
C GLU A 359 -15.78 14.56 41.42
N ILE A 360 -15.41 14.44 40.14
CA ILE A 360 -14.29 15.18 39.55
C ILE A 360 -14.61 16.69 39.43
N GLU A 361 -15.81 17.07 39.03
CA GLU A 361 -16.24 18.48 38.95
C GLU A 361 -16.30 19.15 40.34
N GLU A 362 -16.70 18.40 41.36
CA GLU A 362 -16.67 18.85 42.76
C GLU A 362 -15.22 18.98 43.27
N GLY A 363 -14.33 18.04 42.88
CA GLY A 363 -12.90 18.11 43.16
C GLY A 363 -12.21 19.33 42.54
N ILE A 364 -12.54 19.64 41.28
CA ILE A 364 -12.01 20.82 40.57
C ILE A 364 -12.52 22.12 41.21
N ASN A 365 -13.81 22.20 41.53
CA ASN A 365 -14.37 23.38 42.20
C ASN A 365 -13.76 23.61 43.60
N ASN A 366 -13.46 22.53 44.35
CA ASN A 366 -12.78 22.63 45.64
C ASN A 366 -11.32 23.10 45.49
N LEU A 367 -10.61 22.60 44.48
CA LEU A 367 -9.24 23.05 44.15
C LEU A 367 -9.22 24.53 43.72
N GLU A 368 -10.17 24.98 42.91
CA GLU A 368 -10.31 26.38 42.53
C GLU A 368 -10.61 27.28 43.74
N GLN A 369 -11.43 26.81 44.69
CA GLN A 369 -11.67 27.51 45.97
C GLN A 369 -10.43 27.54 46.88
N MET A 370 -9.61 26.50 46.87
CA MET A 370 -8.34 26.47 47.63
C MET A 370 -7.31 27.42 47.01
N ILE A 371 -7.22 27.47 45.68
CA ILE A 371 -6.34 28.39 44.94
C ILE A 371 -6.79 29.86 45.13
N ALA A 372 -8.10 30.11 45.16
CA ALA A 372 -8.66 31.43 45.40
C ALA A 372 -8.45 31.97 46.84
N ARG A 373 -8.01 31.12 47.79
CA ARG A 373 -7.84 31.51 49.20
C ARG A 373 -6.42 31.91 49.60
N GLU A 374 -5.42 31.86 48.71
CA GLU A 374 -4.01 32.22 48.99
C GLU A 374 -3.50 31.78 50.38
N GLU A 375 -3.88 30.60 50.87
CA GLU A 375 -3.26 30.00 52.05
C GLU A 375 -2.13 29.07 51.58
N PHE A 376 -0.91 29.62 51.54
CA PHE A 376 0.33 28.86 51.49
C PHE A 376 0.41 27.92 52.70
N VAL A 377 0.22 26.61 52.50
CA VAL A 377 0.62 25.58 53.47
C VAL A 377 1.21 24.38 52.73
N ASP A 378 2.35 23.90 53.24
CA ASP A 378 3.25 22.88 52.68
C ASP A 378 2.57 21.61 52.13
N LEU A 379 2.98 21.22 50.92
CA LEU A 379 2.59 19.99 50.20
C LEU A 379 3.14 18.70 50.84
N PRO A 380 2.32 17.67 51.09
CA PRO A 380 2.79 16.29 51.26
C PRO A 380 2.65 15.47 49.96
N ASP A 381 3.78 14.86 49.59
CA ASP A 381 4.04 13.65 48.79
C ASP A 381 2.92 13.01 47.93
N LEU A 382 3.00 13.23 46.61
CA LEU A 382 2.11 12.75 45.52
C LEU A 382 2.34 11.28 45.08
N SER A 383 3.11 10.49 45.82
CA SER A 383 3.51 9.13 45.39
C SER A 383 2.46 8.03 45.58
N ARG A 384 1.36 8.28 46.30
CA ARG A 384 0.34 7.24 46.60
C ARG A 384 -0.80 7.13 45.60
N ASP A 385 -1.09 8.19 44.84
CA ASP A 385 -2.27 8.23 43.96
C ASP A 385 -2.01 7.66 42.55
N LEU A 386 -0.74 7.39 42.21
CA LEU A 386 -0.36 6.80 40.92
C LEU A 386 -0.52 5.26 40.89
N ASP A 387 -0.41 4.60 42.03
CA ASP A 387 -0.51 3.12 42.14
C ASP A 387 -1.96 2.61 41.97
N GLU A 388 -2.98 3.44 42.23
CA GLU A 388 -4.39 3.07 42.07
C GLU A 388 -4.85 3.16 40.61
N ILE A 389 -4.25 4.07 39.82
CA ILE A 389 -4.55 4.23 38.38
C ILE A 389 -3.97 3.05 37.56
N GLU A 390 -2.79 2.55 37.93
CA GLU A 390 -2.11 1.45 37.22
C GLU A 390 -2.82 0.09 37.39
N LYS A 391 -3.59 -0.09 38.47
CA LYS A 391 -4.42 -1.29 38.69
C LYS A 391 -5.71 -1.31 37.86
N GLY A 392 -6.28 -0.15 37.52
CA GLY A 392 -7.48 -0.05 36.69
C GLY A 392 -7.25 -0.49 35.24
N ILE A 393 -6.05 -0.21 34.70
CA ILE A 393 -5.70 -0.47 33.29
C ILE A 393 -5.53 -1.97 33.00
N ASN A 394 -5.04 -2.75 33.97
CA ASN A 394 -4.77 -4.19 33.79
C ASN A 394 -6.03 -5.10 33.78
N SER A 395 -7.22 -4.55 34.06
CA SER A 395 -8.46 -5.34 34.16
C SER A 395 -9.27 -5.42 32.85
N LEU A 396 -8.87 -4.71 31.79
CA LEU A 396 -9.63 -4.57 30.54
C LEU A 396 -9.22 -5.54 29.41
N GLU A 397 -8.17 -6.36 29.58
CA GLU A 397 -7.62 -7.22 28.51
C GLU A 397 -8.33 -8.59 28.30
N GLN A 398 -9.51 -8.85 28.89
CA GLN A 398 -10.16 -10.16 28.82
C GLN A 398 -11.62 -10.15 28.35
N ILE A 399 -11.93 -9.66 27.15
CA ILE A 399 -13.23 -9.91 26.51
C ILE A 399 -13.05 -10.41 25.06
N LYS A 400 -13.55 -11.62 24.80
CA LYS A 400 -13.46 -12.33 23.52
C LYS A 400 -14.83 -12.25 22.82
N ILE A 401 -14.96 -11.48 21.75
CA ILE A 401 -16.25 -11.22 21.08
C ILE A 401 -16.39 -12.07 19.81
N ILE A 402 -17.51 -12.80 19.71
CA ILE A 402 -18.03 -13.44 18.50
C ILE A 402 -19.23 -12.61 18.04
N SER A 403 -19.26 -12.15 16.78
CA SER A 403 -20.34 -11.28 16.26
C SER A 403 -21.10 -11.91 15.07
N PRO A 404 -22.44 -11.79 15.00
CA PRO A 404 -23.25 -11.92 13.77
C PRO A 404 -23.45 -10.56 13.04
N PRO A 405 -23.97 -10.53 11.79
CA PRO A 405 -23.85 -9.37 10.87
C PRO A 405 -24.94 -8.27 11.05
N PRO A 406 -24.67 -6.97 10.74
CA PRO A 406 -25.60 -5.87 10.99
C PRO A 406 -26.33 -5.31 9.74
N ALA A 407 -27.45 -4.62 10.01
CA ALA A 407 -28.30 -3.89 9.06
C ALA A 407 -27.75 -2.48 8.70
N THR A 408 -28.13 -1.96 7.53
CA THR A 408 -27.54 -0.79 6.84
C THR A 408 -27.99 0.58 7.39
N ALA A 409 -27.04 1.39 7.89
CA ALA A 409 -27.27 2.76 8.39
C ALA A 409 -27.24 3.84 7.28
N LEU A 410 -27.94 4.97 7.49
CA LEU A 410 -27.99 6.12 6.57
C LEU A 410 -26.65 6.89 6.50
N PRO A 411 -26.26 7.44 5.33
CA PRO A 411 -25.00 8.15 5.17
C PRO A 411 -24.99 9.54 5.82
N ASN A 412 -23.84 9.95 6.37
CA ASN A 412 -23.64 11.26 6.99
C ASN A 412 -23.81 12.43 5.99
N LYS A 413 -24.64 13.43 6.34
CA LYS A 413 -24.96 14.60 5.50
C LYS A 413 -23.73 15.40 5.03
N LEU A 414 -22.70 15.53 5.86
CA LEU A 414 -21.45 16.21 5.51
C LEU A 414 -20.63 15.41 4.48
N LYS A 415 -20.61 14.08 4.59
CA LYS A 415 -19.96 13.16 3.64
C LYS A 415 -20.62 13.24 2.26
N VAL A 416 -21.96 13.20 2.21
CA VAL A 416 -22.74 13.35 0.97
C VAL A 416 -22.45 14.71 0.31
N ARG A 417 -22.52 15.79 1.10
CA ARG A 417 -22.27 17.16 0.62
C ARG A 417 -20.85 17.36 0.07
N SER A 418 -19.82 16.89 0.76
CA SER A 418 -18.42 16.97 0.30
C SER A 418 -18.20 16.29 -1.05
N ASN A 419 -18.88 15.17 -1.31
CA ASN A 419 -18.80 14.47 -2.59
C ASN A 419 -19.53 15.20 -3.73
N ILE A 420 -20.60 15.95 -3.41
CA ILE A 420 -21.30 16.77 -4.39
C ILE A 420 -20.45 18.00 -4.78
N ILE A 421 -19.77 18.65 -3.82
CA ILE A 421 -18.94 19.84 -4.08
C ILE A 421 -17.84 19.57 -5.11
N LYS A 422 -17.27 18.35 -5.10
CA LYS A 422 -16.19 17.93 -6.03
C LYS A 422 -16.65 17.75 -7.48
N ILE A 423 -17.96 17.71 -7.74
CA ILE A 423 -18.54 17.56 -9.08
C ILE A 423 -18.84 18.95 -9.64
N PRO A 424 -18.44 19.29 -10.88
CA PRO A 424 -18.83 20.54 -11.55
C PRO A 424 -20.35 20.73 -11.60
N ALA A 425 -20.85 21.98 -11.54
CA ALA A 425 -22.29 22.26 -11.51
C ALA A 425 -23.04 21.73 -12.74
N SER A 426 -22.47 21.86 -13.93
CA SER A 426 -23.03 21.29 -15.17
C SER A 426 -23.14 19.77 -15.13
N GLU A 427 -22.13 19.09 -14.56
CA GLU A 427 -22.14 17.64 -14.38
C GLU A 427 -23.14 17.20 -13.30
N ARG A 428 -23.38 18.01 -12.26
CA ARG A 428 -24.45 17.74 -11.27
C ARG A 428 -25.82 17.80 -11.94
N GLU A 429 -26.07 18.87 -12.69
CA GLU A 429 -27.31 19.09 -13.43
C GLU A 429 -27.58 17.92 -14.38
N GLU A 430 -26.58 17.54 -15.20
CA GLU A 430 -26.69 16.43 -16.15
C GLU A 430 -27.06 15.10 -15.47
N ASN A 431 -26.37 14.77 -14.38
CA ASN A 431 -26.57 13.51 -13.68
C ASN A 431 -27.93 13.46 -12.96
N ILE A 432 -28.39 14.58 -12.38
CA ILE A 432 -29.71 14.67 -11.77
C ILE A 432 -30.79 14.50 -12.85
N PHE A 433 -30.67 15.18 -13.99
CA PHE A 433 -31.61 15.05 -15.10
C PHE A 433 -31.67 13.64 -15.67
N ALA A 434 -30.52 12.99 -15.86
CA ALA A 434 -30.45 11.63 -16.38
C ALA A 434 -31.18 10.63 -15.47
N VAL A 435 -30.90 10.67 -14.17
CA VAL A 435 -31.58 9.80 -13.19
C VAL A 435 -33.08 10.14 -13.11
N ASN A 436 -33.44 11.42 -13.21
CA ASN A 436 -34.84 11.84 -13.21
C ASN A 436 -35.60 11.33 -14.45
N ALA A 437 -34.96 11.31 -15.62
CA ALA A 437 -35.56 10.82 -16.86
C ALA A 437 -35.90 9.32 -16.78
N VAL A 438 -34.99 8.50 -16.23
CA VAL A 438 -35.26 7.07 -15.97
C VAL A 438 -36.44 6.91 -15.03
N LEU A 439 -36.47 7.68 -13.94
CA LEU A 439 -37.57 7.59 -12.99
C LEU A 439 -38.90 7.98 -13.63
N HIS A 440 -38.95 8.85 -14.64
CA HIS A 440 -40.18 9.30 -15.31
C HIS A 440 -40.63 8.43 -16.49
N ASP A 441 -39.91 7.36 -16.83
CA ASP A 441 -40.38 6.39 -17.81
C ASP A 441 -41.41 5.45 -17.16
N ASP A 442 -42.69 5.74 -17.36
CA ASP A 442 -43.79 5.01 -16.74
C ASP A 442 -43.83 3.53 -17.17
N ASP A 443 -43.44 3.20 -18.41
CA ASP A 443 -43.43 1.81 -18.88
C ASP A 443 -42.29 1.02 -18.23
N LEU A 444 -41.14 1.65 -17.99
CA LEU A 444 -40.01 1.07 -17.29
C LEU A 444 -40.28 0.91 -15.78
N MET A 445 -41.05 1.82 -15.18
CA MET A 445 -41.27 1.91 -13.72
C MET A 445 -42.51 1.17 -13.19
N LYS A 446 -43.40 0.67 -14.07
CA LYS A 446 -44.56 -0.13 -13.64
C LYS A 446 -44.10 -1.37 -12.85
N GLY A 447 -44.79 -1.62 -11.73
CA GLY A 447 -44.69 -2.82 -10.91
C GLY A 447 -45.39 -4.01 -11.55
N GLN A 448 -45.43 -5.14 -10.83
CA GLN A 448 -46.00 -6.39 -11.38
C GLN A 448 -47.53 -6.33 -11.55
N ASP A 449 -48.19 -5.36 -10.90
CA ASP A 449 -49.62 -5.08 -11.01
C ASP A 449 -49.96 -4.05 -12.09
N GLY A 450 -48.97 -3.57 -12.85
CA GLY A 450 -49.15 -2.57 -13.90
C GLY A 450 -49.28 -1.13 -13.40
N ASN A 451 -49.16 -0.88 -12.10
CA ASN A 451 -49.14 0.46 -11.50
C ASN A 451 -47.70 0.86 -11.14
N ILE A 452 -47.41 2.16 -11.03
CA ILE A 452 -46.10 2.63 -10.59
C ILE A 452 -46.01 2.51 -9.06
N PRO A 453 -44.98 1.84 -8.52
CA PRO A 453 -44.82 1.66 -7.07
C PRO A 453 -44.76 2.98 -6.31
N ALA A 454 -45.37 3.02 -5.13
CA ALA A 454 -45.46 4.22 -4.30
C ALA A 454 -44.06 4.79 -3.98
N ILE A 455 -43.08 3.91 -3.74
CA ILE A 455 -41.70 4.33 -3.49
C ILE A 455 -41.08 5.09 -4.67
N ILE A 456 -41.40 4.73 -5.91
CA ILE A 456 -40.92 5.45 -7.09
C ILE A 456 -41.56 6.83 -7.19
N LEU A 457 -42.87 6.94 -6.89
CA LEU A 457 -43.55 8.24 -6.84
C LEU A 457 -42.97 9.14 -5.75
N GLU A 458 -42.60 8.60 -4.58
CA GLU A 458 -41.92 9.35 -3.53
C GLU A 458 -40.55 9.86 -3.98
N ILE A 459 -39.75 9.03 -4.67
CA ILE A 459 -38.45 9.43 -5.21
C ILE A 459 -38.63 10.53 -6.27
N ARG A 460 -39.59 10.39 -7.20
CA ARG A 460 -39.91 11.43 -8.21
C ARG A 460 -40.24 12.77 -7.55
N ASN A 461 -41.05 12.74 -6.49
CA ASN A 461 -41.42 13.96 -5.76
C ASN A 461 -40.20 14.62 -5.11
N ILE A 462 -39.29 13.85 -4.48
CA ILE A 462 -38.06 14.38 -3.92
C ILE A 462 -37.16 14.99 -5.01
N MET A 463 -37.09 14.34 -6.18
CA MET A 463 -36.24 14.79 -7.28
C MET A 463 -36.76 16.04 -8.00
N LYS A 464 -38.07 16.28 -8.02
CA LYS A 464 -38.69 17.46 -8.65
C LYS A 464 -38.22 18.78 -8.04
N ASP A 465 -37.91 18.79 -6.75
CA ASP A 465 -37.58 20.00 -5.98
C ASP A 465 -36.06 20.20 -5.78
N ILE A 466 -35.22 19.41 -6.45
CA ILE A 466 -33.76 19.51 -6.33
C ILE A 466 -33.25 20.72 -7.12
N ASP A 467 -32.72 21.69 -6.40
CA ASP A 467 -31.88 22.75 -6.95
C ASP A 467 -30.47 22.21 -7.20
N TYR A 468 -30.11 22.00 -8.48
CA TYR A 468 -28.83 21.42 -8.89
C TYR A 468 -27.62 22.33 -8.59
N SER A 469 -27.85 23.61 -8.28
CA SER A 469 -26.80 24.55 -7.90
C SER A 469 -26.48 24.49 -6.40
N ASP A 470 -27.39 23.98 -5.58
CA ASP A 470 -27.29 23.91 -4.12
C ASP A 470 -26.87 22.51 -3.63
N ASP A 471 -25.59 22.39 -3.28
CA ASP A 471 -24.99 21.16 -2.79
C ASP A 471 -25.66 20.62 -1.50
N LYS A 472 -26.23 21.49 -0.66
CA LYS A 472 -26.95 21.09 0.56
C LYS A 472 -28.29 20.46 0.23
N LYS A 473 -29.01 21.00 -0.76
CA LYS A 473 -30.32 20.46 -1.19
C LYS A 473 -30.15 19.13 -1.90
N ILE A 474 -29.14 19.00 -2.77
CA ILE A 474 -28.81 17.70 -3.41
C ILE A 474 -28.46 16.66 -2.33
N ALA A 475 -27.64 17.02 -1.34
CA ALA A 475 -27.28 16.10 -0.26
C ALA A 475 -28.49 15.68 0.58
N ALA A 476 -29.38 16.62 0.88
CA ALA A 476 -30.61 16.34 1.62
C ALA A 476 -31.54 15.40 0.84
N ALA A 477 -31.69 15.60 -0.48
CA ALA A 477 -32.51 14.75 -1.33
C ALA A 477 -32.02 13.30 -1.37
N ILE A 478 -30.71 13.08 -1.51
CA ILE A 478 -30.13 11.72 -1.52
C ILE A 478 -30.38 10.99 -0.20
N ILE A 479 -30.23 11.69 0.93
CA ILE A 479 -30.50 11.12 2.25
C ILE A 479 -31.99 10.81 2.42
N GLN A 480 -32.86 11.73 1.99
CA GLN A 480 -34.31 11.52 2.04
C GLN A 480 -34.74 10.32 1.20
N ILE A 481 -34.21 10.16 -0.01
CA ILE A 481 -34.50 9.00 -0.87
C ILE A 481 -34.09 7.70 -0.18
N LYS A 482 -32.87 7.64 0.37
CA LYS A 482 -32.37 6.47 1.10
C LYS A 482 -33.23 6.14 2.32
N ASP A 483 -33.65 7.16 3.06
CA ASP A 483 -34.52 7.01 4.22
C ASP A 483 -35.91 6.48 3.82
N ARG A 484 -36.53 7.01 2.76
CA ARG A 484 -37.81 6.50 2.23
C ARG A 484 -37.71 5.05 1.82
N ILE A 485 -36.62 4.66 1.15
CA ILE A 485 -36.39 3.28 0.74
C ILE A 485 -36.24 2.35 1.95
N ASN A 486 -35.42 2.73 2.93
CA ASN A 486 -35.18 1.93 4.14
C ASN A 486 -36.47 1.72 4.95
N ASN A 487 -37.37 2.70 4.94
CA ASN A 487 -38.63 2.66 5.66
C ASN A 487 -39.80 2.08 4.83
N SER A 488 -39.59 1.79 3.54
CA SER A 488 -40.62 1.24 2.68
C SER A 488 -40.92 -0.22 3.03
N LYS A 489 -42.22 -0.53 3.14
CA LYS A 489 -42.73 -1.90 3.28
C LYS A 489 -43.30 -2.45 1.98
N GLU A 490 -43.20 -1.68 0.90
CA GLU A 490 -43.67 -2.09 -0.43
C GLU A 490 -42.84 -3.28 -0.93
N ARG A 491 -43.50 -4.28 -1.51
CA ARG A 491 -42.84 -5.51 -2.01
C ARG A 491 -43.14 -5.78 -3.49
N ASN A 492 -44.06 -5.02 -4.08
CA ASN A 492 -44.48 -5.20 -5.46
C ASN A 492 -43.58 -4.37 -6.40
N HIS A 493 -42.37 -4.88 -6.64
CA HIS A 493 -41.41 -4.23 -7.52
C HIS A 493 -41.20 -5.08 -8.78
N SER A 494 -41.17 -4.42 -9.94
CA SER A 494 -40.61 -5.02 -11.15
C SER A 494 -39.08 -5.09 -11.01
N THR A 495 -38.43 -5.84 -11.91
CA THR A 495 -36.96 -5.95 -11.92
C THR A 495 -36.29 -4.58 -12.00
N ASN A 496 -36.78 -3.68 -12.85
CA ASN A 496 -36.22 -2.33 -13.01
C ASN A 496 -36.42 -1.47 -11.76
N THR A 497 -37.61 -1.54 -11.14
CA THR A 497 -37.89 -0.81 -9.90
C THR A 497 -37.02 -1.31 -8.76
N GLN A 498 -36.84 -2.64 -8.65
CA GLN A 498 -35.96 -3.23 -7.64
C GLN A 498 -34.50 -2.81 -7.86
N GLU A 499 -34.05 -2.70 -9.10
CA GLU A 499 -32.70 -2.25 -9.43
C GLU A 499 -32.47 -0.79 -9.01
N ILE A 500 -33.42 0.11 -9.27
CA ILE A 500 -33.37 1.50 -8.80
C ILE A 500 -33.30 1.55 -7.28
N ILE A 501 -34.17 0.81 -6.59
CA ILE A 501 -34.16 0.71 -5.13
C ILE A 501 -32.81 0.22 -4.63
N ASN A 502 -32.25 -0.83 -5.24
CA ASN A 502 -30.97 -1.40 -4.87
C ASN A 502 -29.82 -0.40 -5.06
N VAL A 503 -29.82 0.33 -6.19
CA VAL A 503 -28.82 1.37 -6.47
C VAL A 503 -28.93 2.49 -5.46
N PHE A 504 -30.12 3.03 -5.21
CA PHE A 504 -30.27 4.08 -4.20
C PHE A 504 -29.98 3.58 -2.79
N SER A 505 -30.18 2.31 -2.47
CA SER A 505 -29.87 1.74 -1.15
C SER A 505 -28.38 1.57 -0.87
N GLN A 506 -27.52 1.55 -1.90
CA GLN A 506 -26.08 1.32 -1.71
C GLN A 506 -25.44 2.42 -0.84
N PRO A 507 -24.70 2.09 0.23
CA PRO A 507 -24.07 3.08 1.10
C PRO A 507 -23.10 4.02 0.37
N GLY A 508 -22.41 3.53 -0.68
CA GLY A 508 -21.47 4.31 -1.48
C GLY A 508 -22.08 5.21 -2.55
N HIS A 509 -23.38 5.06 -2.83
CA HIS A 509 -24.06 5.86 -3.86
C HIS A 509 -24.56 7.17 -3.25
N ILE A 510 -23.62 8.08 -3.01
CA ILE A 510 -23.80 9.34 -2.26
C ILE A 510 -23.81 10.60 -3.14
N ASN A 511 -23.80 10.44 -4.46
CA ASN A 511 -24.00 11.53 -5.42
C ASN A 511 -24.65 10.99 -6.69
N PHE A 512 -25.29 11.86 -7.48
CA PHE A 512 -26.02 11.44 -8.68
C PHE A 512 -25.13 10.92 -9.81
N ARG A 513 -23.82 11.24 -9.82
CA ARG A 513 -22.88 10.67 -10.79
C ARG A 513 -22.71 9.16 -10.57
N VAL A 514 -22.39 8.77 -9.34
CA VAL A 514 -22.24 7.35 -8.98
C VAL A 514 -23.56 6.59 -9.13
N ILE A 515 -24.69 7.24 -8.83
CA ILE A 515 -26.02 6.66 -9.04
C ILE A 515 -26.27 6.43 -10.54
N ARG A 516 -26.00 7.43 -11.39
CA ARG A 516 -26.12 7.31 -12.84
C ARG A 516 -25.24 6.18 -13.38
N ASP A 517 -23.95 6.18 -13.04
CA ASP A 517 -22.99 5.16 -13.48
C ASP A 517 -23.42 3.73 -13.09
N ALA A 518 -24.07 3.59 -11.93
CA ALA A 518 -24.62 2.31 -11.49
C ALA A 518 -25.88 1.91 -12.26
N LEU A 519 -26.81 2.84 -12.51
CA LEU A 519 -28.01 2.60 -13.32
C LEU A 519 -27.69 2.32 -14.80
N SER A 520 -26.59 2.89 -15.31
CA SER A 520 -26.09 2.69 -16.68
C SER A 520 -25.72 1.23 -17.01
N LYS A 521 -25.62 0.36 -15.99
CA LYS A 521 -25.42 -1.08 -16.18
C LYS A 521 -26.68 -1.79 -16.68
N ASN A 522 -27.86 -1.19 -16.50
CA ASN A 522 -29.10 -1.67 -17.09
C ASN A 522 -29.27 -1.04 -18.48
N GLU A 523 -29.30 -1.87 -19.53
CA GLU A 523 -29.36 -1.40 -20.92
C GLU A 523 -30.57 -0.50 -21.23
N SER A 524 -31.71 -0.74 -20.59
CA SER A 524 -32.93 0.06 -20.81
C SER A 524 -32.80 1.43 -20.15
N MET A 525 -32.22 1.50 -18.95
CA MET A 525 -31.95 2.77 -18.26
C MET A 525 -30.83 3.55 -18.98
N GLU A 526 -29.81 2.87 -19.46
CA GLU A 526 -28.71 3.48 -20.21
C GLU A 526 -29.20 4.14 -21.51
N LYS A 527 -30.10 3.49 -22.25
CA LYS A 527 -30.71 4.08 -23.46
C LYS A 527 -31.43 5.39 -23.18
N ILE A 528 -32.01 5.56 -21.98
CA ILE A 528 -32.68 6.78 -21.56
C ILE A 528 -31.66 7.84 -21.12
N MET A 529 -30.60 7.45 -20.41
CA MET A 529 -29.63 8.37 -19.81
C MET A 529 -28.52 8.84 -20.75
N ALA A 530 -28.06 8.00 -21.68
CA ALA A 530 -26.91 8.28 -22.56
C ALA A 530 -27.08 9.53 -23.46
N PRO A 531 -28.28 9.87 -23.98
CA PRO A 531 -28.48 11.07 -24.78
C PRO A 531 -28.43 12.38 -23.98
N ILE A 532 -28.56 12.33 -22.65
CA ILE A 532 -28.67 13.53 -21.80
C ILE A 532 -27.29 14.09 -21.51
N LYS A 533 -27.00 15.26 -22.11
CA LYS A 533 -25.82 16.09 -21.87
C LYS A 533 -26.24 17.54 -21.68
N VAL A 534 -25.68 18.24 -20.69
CA VAL A 534 -25.99 19.66 -20.46
C VAL A 534 -25.26 20.49 -21.53
N ASP A 535 -25.95 20.60 -22.66
CA ASP A 535 -25.84 21.57 -23.76
C ASP A 535 -26.96 21.35 -24.81
N MET A 536 -27.81 20.31 -24.65
CA MET A 536 -29.08 20.18 -25.37
C MET A 536 -30.21 20.86 -24.58
N ARG A 537 -30.38 22.18 -24.79
CA ARG A 537 -31.70 22.80 -24.55
C ARG A 537 -32.68 22.16 -25.52
N LEU A 538 -33.67 21.45 -24.99
CA LEU A 538 -34.92 21.16 -25.69
C LEU A 538 -35.83 22.37 -25.47
N ASP A 539 -36.13 23.08 -26.56
CA ASP A 539 -37.33 23.92 -26.68
C ASP A 539 -38.60 23.04 -26.63
#